data_AF-A0A0B7IQT7-F1
#
_entry.id   AF-A0A0B7IQT7-F1
#
_cell.length_a   1.000
_cell.length_b   1.000
_cell.length_c   1.000
_cell.angle_alpha   90.00
_cell.angle_beta   90.00
_cell.angle_gamma   90.00
#
_symmetry.space_group_name_H-M   'P 1'
#
loop_
_entity.id
_entity.type
_entity.pdbx_description
1 polymer ?
#
loop_
_entity_poly.entity_id
_entity_poly.type
_entity_poly.pdbx_seq_one_letter_code
_entity_poly.pdbx_strand_id
1 'polypeptide(L)'
;MNKSKYAGIFSFLGLTILLSSCTDDSFKEIKSDLLKDPNFETAVFDASVSVENIAKNRVQTNGLGGYLLGEYTQKPFGKKKASIIAQVQLPSVSPIFGDKAQSSENTDNKPEKETVTEAYLYLPYFNPYSTRSNTAYVTETEYALDSIYGNTKASFKVNVQELTYFLRDIDPAQNLAPQRYYSDFEVSNHLGTTLTNVNNAETVTISKKSITRNQFDNPTTPDDESKGVADVLAPGIRIALDPEFFQTKIISKEGTTELENQNNFKNHFRGIVIDADGFSDNLMMLLDMSKAKIELVYTYETESNNQKATLKKRYDMNVNGITFNTYTTEDESISLETDSNNISRIYLSGGIGQIANLKLFTDAELAEIRQRDVLITDASLYLYVDQSVTYGKEPERIFIYNAKTGAVIADYVNDPTSTLQSAEGSHLIHLGKLQKQNNKGNYYQIRLTTHVINIIKNKVENVPLAIAVASTVKNPYVVNYFDSANKKRVIPTTSVVTPLSTVIYGNDASIDDSKRLKLRINYSKLR
;
A
#
# COMPACT_ATOMS: atom_id res chain seq x y z
N MET A 1 -48.93 33.96 -66.57
CA MET A 1 -49.44 35.17 -67.27
C MET A 1 -49.44 36.32 -66.29
N ASN A 2 -48.98 37.48 -66.76
CA ASN A 2 -48.61 38.66 -65.98
C ASN A 2 -49.83 39.50 -65.56
N LYS A 3 -49.57 40.52 -64.70
CA LYS A 3 -50.41 41.68 -64.27
C LYS A 3 -51.14 41.49 -62.93
N SER A 4 -50.69 42.08 -61.82
CA SER A 4 -50.47 43.50 -61.42
C SER A 4 -51.73 44.25 -60.96
N LYS A 5 -51.60 44.83 -59.76
CA LYS A 5 -51.93 46.22 -59.37
C LYS A 5 -53.13 46.49 -58.42
N TYR A 6 -52.74 47.04 -57.26
CA TYR A 6 -53.34 48.09 -56.40
C TYR A 6 -54.41 47.74 -55.34
N ALA A 7 -53.98 47.84 -54.08
CA ALA A 7 -54.54 48.66 -52.98
C ALA A 7 -53.46 48.62 -51.86
N GLY A 8 -53.06 49.65 -51.13
CA GLY A 8 -53.70 50.89 -50.73
C GLY A 8 -53.30 51.16 -49.27
N ILE A 9 -52.15 51.81 -49.09
CA ILE A 9 -51.71 52.75 -48.03
C ILE A 9 -52.55 52.80 -46.72
N PHE A 10 -51.94 52.44 -45.57
CA PHE A 10 -51.69 53.34 -44.41
C PHE A 10 -50.97 52.63 -43.24
N SER A 11 -50.23 53.42 -42.45
CA SER A 11 -49.62 53.14 -41.14
C SER A 11 -48.25 52.45 -41.15
N PHE A 12 -47.15 53.17 -41.39
CA PHE A 12 -46.44 54.10 -40.48
C PHE A 12 -45.65 53.40 -39.37
N LEU A 13 -44.33 53.66 -39.42
CA LEU A 13 -43.30 53.50 -38.40
C LEU A 13 -42.56 52.15 -38.31
N GLY A 14 -41.30 52.17 -38.79
CA GLY A 14 -40.22 51.51 -38.06
C GLY A 14 -39.33 50.52 -38.81
N LEU A 15 -38.81 50.86 -40.00
CA LEU A 15 -37.59 50.21 -40.49
C LEU A 15 -36.72 51.18 -41.29
N THR A 16 -35.55 51.47 -40.72
CA THR A 16 -34.22 51.77 -41.31
C THR A 16 -33.56 52.95 -40.62
N ILE A 17 -32.50 52.66 -39.86
CA ILE A 17 -31.19 53.29 -39.95
C ILE A 17 -30.19 52.18 -39.58
N LEU A 18 -29.49 51.69 -40.60
CA LEU A 18 -28.16 51.14 -40.46
C LEU A 18 -27.19 52.30 -40.25
N LEU A 19 -26.08 51.99 -39.58
CA LEU A 19 -24.79 52.70 -39.49
C LEU A 19 -24.49 53.38 -38.15
N SER A 20 -23.26 53.14 -37.69
CA SER A 20 -22.54 53.72 -36.55
C SER A 20 -22.92 53.27 -35.13
N SER A 21 -22.60 52.03 -34.78
CA SER A 21 -22.13 51.75 -33.41
C SER A 21 -20.63 52.04 -33.38
N CYS A 22 -20.29 53.30 -33.13
CA CYS A 22 -19.02 53.61 -32.48
C CYS A 22 -18.97 52.85 -31.15
N THR A 23 -17.78 52.36 -30.84
CA THR A 23 -17.37 51.82 -29.55
C THR A 23 -17.83 52.72 -28.42
N ASP A 24 -18.86 52.30 -27.68
CA ASP A 24 -19.09 52.81 -26.35
C ASP A 24 -18.39 51.84 -25.39
N ASP A 25 -17.09 52.05 -25.22
CA ASP A 25 -16.27 51.51 -24.13
C ASP A 25 -16.74 52.13 -22.80
N SER A 26 -18.01 51.92 -22.46
CA SER A 26 -18.57 52.26 -21.17
C SER A 26 -18.88 50.99 -20.37
N PHE A 27 -17.98 50.01 -20.45
CA PHE A 27 -17.61 49.32 -19.22
C PHE A 27 -17.00 50.38 -18.32
N LYS A 28 -17.82 50.96 -17.44
CA LYS A 28 -17.32 51.55 -16.21
C LYS A 28 -16.69 50.39 -15.46
N GLU A 29 -15.40 50.13 -15.73
CA GLU A 29 -14.53 49.54 -14.74
C GLU A 29 -14.87 50.26 -13.44
N ILE A 30 -15.34 49.50 -12.45
CA ILE A 30 -15.29 49.99 -11.08
C ILE A 30 -13.81 50.28 -10.89
N LYS A 31 -13.46 51.57 -11.02
CA LYS A 31 -12.11 52.08 -10.88
C LYS A 31 -11.48 51.35 -9.71
N SER A 32 -10.25 50.91 -9.90
CA SER A 32 -9.37 50.30 -8.89
C SER A 32 -9.09 51.20 -7.67
N ASP A 33 -9.93 52.21 -7.43
CA ASP A 33 -9.91 53.18 -6.33
C ASP A 33 -10.68 52.68 -5.09
N LEU A 34 -11.35 51.51 -5.17
CA LEU A 34 -12.04 50.92 -4.01
C LEU A 34 -11.13 50.05 -3.13
N LEU A 35 -9.97 49.64 -3.65
CA LEU A 35 -8.91 49.06 -2.83
C LEU A 35 -7.88 50.17 -2.59
N LYS A 36 -8.06 50.94 -1.51
CA LYS A 36 -6.94 51.66 -0.88
C LYS A 36 -5.76 50.68 -0.79
N ASP A 37 -4.53 51.18 -0.96
CA ASP A 37 -3.33 50.40 -0.69
C ASP A 37 -3.55 49.58 0.60
N PRO A 38 -3.41 48.25 0.56
CA PRO A 38 -3.63 47.44 1.74
C PRO A 38 -2.76 48.00 2.88
N ASN A 39 -3.36 48.23 4.05
CA ASN A 39 -2.65 48.67 5.26
C ASN A 39 -1.73 47.57 5.84
N PHE A 40 -1.36 46.59 5.03
CA PHE A 40 -0.52 45.47 5.39
C PHE A 40 0.49 45.19 4.27
N GLU A 41 1.65 44.70 4.66
CA GLU A 41 2.69 44.21 3.76
C GLU A 41 2.85 42.71 3.93
N THR A 42 3.14 42.01 2.83
CA THR A 42 3.50 40.59 2.84
C THR A 42 5.01 40.42 2.77
N ALA A 43 5.53 39.44 3.51
CA ALA A 43 6.95 39.10 3.49
C ALA A 43 7.15 37.60 3.73
N VAL A 44 8.37 37.15 3.45
CA VAL A 44 8.78 35.76 3.65
C VAL A 44 9.84 35.70 4.73
N PHE A 45 9.73 34.72 5.61
CA PHE A 45 10.76 34.35 6.58
C PHE A 45 11.16 32.89 6.31
N ASP A 46 12.38 32.68 5.83
CA ASP A 46 12.95 31.36 5.63
C ASP A 46 13.67 30.95 6.92
N ALA A 47 13.05 30.04 7.68
CA ALA A 47 13.61 29.53 8.93
C ALA A 47 14.46 28.27 8.68
N SER A 48 15.48 28.10 9.51
CA SER A 48 16.35 26.92 9.48
C SER A 48 15.59 25.64 9.86
N VAL A 49 15.97 24.53 9.24
CA VAL A 49 15.48 23.18 9.57
C VAL A 49 16.68 22.27 9.77
N SER A 50 16.85 21.72 10.97
CA SER A 50 17.89 20.71 11.21
C SER A 50 17.36 19.32 10.87
N VAL A 51 18.22 18.46 10.34
CA VAL A 51 17.86 17.13 9.81
C VAL A 51 18.65 16.05 10.52
N GLU A 52 18.01 14.93 10.85
CA GLU A 52 18.66 13.71 11.34
C GLU A 52 18.19 12.55 10.45
N ASN A 53 19.08 12.00 9.63
CA ASN A 53 18.80 10.76 8.90
C ASN A 53 18.85 9.56 9.86
N ILE A 54 17.88 8.66 9.76
CA ILE A 54 17.75 7.51 10.66
C ILE A 54 17.62 6.23 9.82
N ALA A 55 18.56 5.31 10.01
CA ALA A 55 18.46 3.95 9.49
C ALA A 55 17.58 3.08 10.40
N LYS A 56 16.59 2.40 9.81
CA LYS A 56 15.76 1.39 10.46
C LYS A 56 16.52 0.05 10.44
N ASN A 57 16.80 -0.49 11.61
CA ASN A 57 17.38 -1.82 11.76
C ASN A 57 16.33 -2.92 11.56
N ARG A 58 15.15 -2.76 12.16
CA ARG A 58 14.01 -3.66 11.96
C ARG A 58 12.69 -2.93 12.12
N VAL A 59 11.66 -3.37 11.42
CA VAL A 59 10.31 -2.79 11.47
C VAL A 59 9.28 -3.87 11.72
N GLN A 60 8.24 -3.57 12.49
CA GLN A 60 7.11 -4.47 12.67
C GLN A 60 6.36 -4.59 11.34
N THR A 61 6.16 -5.82 10.88
CA THR A 61 5.56 -6.12 9.57
C THR A 61 4.28 -6.92 9.65
N ASN A 62 3.77 -7.26 10.85
CA ASN A 62 2.42 -7.83 11.02
C ASN A 62 1.35 -6.76 11.27
N GLY A 63 0.11 -7.04 10.85
CA GLY A 63 -1.02 -6.12 10.98
C GLY A 63 -1.05 -5.03 9.90
N LEU A 64 -0.47 -5.29 8.73
CA LEU A 64 -0.41 -4.37 7.60
C LEU A 64 -1.61 -4.57 6.65
N GLY A 65 -1.89 -3.56 5.83
CA GLY A 65 -2.96 -3.62 4.82
C GLY A 65 -2.62 -4.40 3.55
N GLY A 66 -1.41 -4.96 3.44
CA GLY A 66 -0.89 -5.72 2.30
C GLY A 66 0.57 -6.11 2.54
N TYR A 67 1.08 -7.08 1.78
CA TYR A 67 2.41 -7.67 2.02
C TYR A 67 3.23 -7.75 0.74
N LEU A 68 4.52 -7.42 0.83
CA LEU A 68 5.43 -7.37 -0.31
C LEU A 68 6.01 -8.76 -0.62
N LEU A 69 6.17 -9.10 -1.91
CA LEU A 69 6.87 -10.29 -2.39
C LEU A 69 7.70 -9.92 -3.63
N GLY A 70 8.98 -10.30 -3.62
CA GLY A 70 9.89 -10.16 -4.77
C GLY A 70 11.12 -9.30 -4.48
N GLU A 71 11.71 -8.72 -5.52
CA GLU A 71 12.93 -7.91 -5.41
C GLU A 71 12.85 -6.57 -6.17
N TYR A 72 13.41 -5.52 -5.57
CA TYR A 72 13.41 -4.19 -6.18
C TYR A 72 14.70 -3.44 -5.86
N THR A 73 15.38 -2.99 -6.91
CA THR A 73 16.66 -2.27 -6.81
C THR A 73 16.47 -0.78 -7.03
N GLN A 74 16.93 0.04 -6.07
CA GLN A 74 16.97 1.50 -6.19
C GLN A 74 18.28 2.02 -5.63
N LYS A 75 19.23 2.44 -6.47
CA LYS A 75 20.47 3.10 -6.00
C LYS A 75 20.13 4.46 -5.36
N PRO A 76 20.71 4.87 -4.20
CA PRO A 76 21.74 4.19 -3.43
C PRO A 76 21.23 3.18 -2.38
N PHE A 77 19.93 2.98 -2.25
CA PHE A 77 19.28 2.07 -1.28
C PHE A 77 19.54 0.57 -1.51
N GLY A 78 20.23 0.19 -2.59
CA GLY A 78 20.55 -1.19 -2.91
C GLY A 78 19.35 -1.98 -3.45
N LYS A 79 19.45 -3.31 -3.39
CA LYS A 79 18.42 -4.28 -3.76
C LYS A 79 17.69 -4.76 -2.51
N LYS A 80 16.39 -4.50 -2.44
CA LYS A 80 15.53 -5.02 -1.38
C LYS A 80 14.84 -6.29 -1.84
N LYS A 81 14.87 -7.32 -1.01
CA LYS A 81 14.06 -8.54 -1.19
C LYS A 81 13.02 -8.63 -0.08
N ALA A 82 11.82 -9.08 -0.44
CA ALA A 82 10.71 -9.26 0.48
C ALA A 82 10.13 -10.67 0.36
N SER A 83 9.92 -11.30 1.51
CA SER A 83 9.29 -12.61 1.62
C SER A 83 8.11 -12.54 2.58
N ILE A 84 7.19 -13.49 2.48
CA ILE A 84 5.96 -13.53 3.29
C ILE A 84 5.97 -14.79 4.16
N ILE A 85 5.71 -14.60 5.45
CA ILE A 85 5.36 -15.68 6.36
C ILE A 85 3.90 -15.52 6.70
N ALA A 86 3.11 -16.58 6.55
CA ALA A 86 1.67 -16.52 6.76
C ALA A 86 1.13 -17.78 7.44
N GLN A 87 0.24 -17.58 8.40
CA GLN A 87 -0.52 -18.64 9.03
C GLN A 87 -1.75 -19.00 8.19
N VAL A 88 -1.97 -20.30 8.03
CA VAL A 88 -3.17 -20.85 7.37
C VAL A 88 -4.26 -21.09 8.42
N GLN A 89 -5.51 -20.91 8.03
CA GLN A 89 -6.68 -21.14 8.87
C GLN A 89 -7.69 -22.05 8.18
N LEU A 90 -8.40 -22.85 8.99
CA LEU A 90 -9.49 -23.67 8.47
C LEU A 90 -10.68 -22.76 8.16
N PRO A 91 -11.39 -22.98 7.04
CA PRO A 91 -12.63 -22.27 6.74
C PRO A 91 -13.74 -22.64 7.74
N SER A 92 -13.72 -23.86 8.25
CA SER A 92 -14.58 -24.37 9.32
C SER A 92 -13.83 -25.44 10.10
N VAL A 93 -14.07 -25.49 11.41
CA VAL A 93 -13.49 -26.51 12.30
C VAL A 93 -14.22 -27.84 12.11
N SER A 94 -13.51 -28.95 12.35
CA SER A 94 -14.01 -30.31 12.10
C SER A 94 -14.59 -30.46 10.68
N PRO A 95 -13.80 -30.17 9.63
CA PRO A 95 -14.28 -30.29 8.26
C PRO A 95 -14.67 -31.74 7.97
N ILE A 96 -15.63 -31.90 7.07
CA ILE A 96 -16.04 -33.18 6.49
C ILE A 96 -15.54 -33.18 5.06
N PHE A 97 -14.80 -34.21 4.68
CA PHE A 97 -14.43 -34.46 3.29
C PHE A 97 -15.32 -35.58 2.76
N GLY A 98 -15.66 -35.53 1.46
CA GLY A 98 -16.64 -36.44 0.91
C GLY A 98 -18.09 -36.10 1.32
N ASP A 99 -18.96 -37.10 1.30
CA ASP A 99 -20.39 -37.02 1.63
C ASP A 99 -20.68 -37.33 3.10
N LYS A 100 -19.84 -38.12 3.76
CA LYS A 100 -20.01 -38.52 5.16
C LYS A 100 -18.83 -38.08 6.01
N ALA A 101 -19.11 -37.78 7.28
CA ALA A 101 -18.03 -37.59 8.25
C ALA A 101 -17.27 -38.90 8.48
N GLN A 102 -15.95 -38.81 8.69
CA GLN A 102 -15.08 -39.97 8.94
C GLN A 102 -15.62 -40.97 9.99
N SER A 103 -16.27 -40.48 11.05
CA SER A 103 -16.87 -41.34 12.10
C SER A 103 -18.02 -42.22 11.58
N SER A 104 -18.82 -41.72 10.63
CA SER A 104 -19.90 -42.45 9.99
C SER A 104 -19.36 -43.49 9.01
N GLU A 105 -18.33 -43.15 8.24
CA GLU A 105 -17.66 -44.10 7.33
C GLU A 105 -17.08 -45.31 8.08
N ASN A 106 -16.44 -45.04 9.22
CA ASN A 106 -15.87 -46.08 10.08
C ASN A 106 -16.96 -46.99 10.65
N THR A 107 -18.10 -46.41 11.06
CA THR A 107 -19.23 -47.16 11.61
C THR A 107 -19.90 -48.02 10.53
N ASP A 108 -20.06 -47.47 9.33
CA ASP A 108 -20.69 -48.13 8.19
C ASP A 108 -19.74 -49.09 7.45
N ASN A 109 -18.44 -49.06 7.77
CA ASN A 109 -17.37 -49.74 7.03
C ASN A 109 -17.41 -49.43 5.52
N LYS A 110 -17.64 -48.16 5.19
CA LYS A 110 -17.75 -47.63 3.83
C LYS A 110 -16.83 -46.41 3.67
N PRO A 111 -15.50 -46.59 3.54
CA PRO A 111 -14.58 -45.49 3.34
C PRO A 111 -14.79 -44.85 1.96
N GLU A 112 -14.79 -43.52 1.91
CA GLU A 112 -15.00 -42.75 0.68
C GLU A 112 -13.68 -42.43 -0.06
N LYS A 113 -12.52 -42.76 0.52
CA LYS A 113 -11.18 -42.71 -0.13
C LYS A 113 -10.82 -41.35 -0.73
N GLU A 114 -10.90 -40.33 0.11
CA GLU A 114 -10.57 -38.94 -0.20
C GLU A 114 -9.12 -38.84 -0.64
N THR A 115 -8.91 -38.38 -1.87
CA THR A 115 -7.56 -38.25 -2.47
C THR A 115 -7.37 -36.85 -3.05
N VAL A 116 -6.42 -36.07 -2.53
CA VAL A 116 -6.05 -34.77 -3.10
C VAL A 116 -5.40 -34.99 -4.46
N THR A 117 -6.00 -34.43 -5.51
CA THR A 117 -5.47 -34.51 -6.87
C THR A 117 -4.70 -33.26 -7.25
N GLU A 118 -5.09 -32.10 -6.73
CA GLU A 118 -4.44 -30.82 -7.03
C GLU A 118 -4.44 -29.92 -5.78
N ALA A 119 -3.38 -29.13 -5.63
CA ALA A 119 -3.26 -28.12 -4.59
C ALA A 119 -2.67 -26.84 -5.19
N TYR A 120 -3.23 -25.68 -4.83
CA TYR A 120 -2.76 -24.38 -5.33
C TYR A 120 -2.71 -23.33 -4.22
N LEU A 121 -1.63 -22.56 -4.16
CA LEU A 121 -1.60 -21.30 -3.43
C LEU A 121 -2.04 -20.16 -4.35
N TYR A 122 -3.10 -19.45 -3.98
CA TYR A 122 -3.57 -18.27 -4.67
C TYR A 122 -3.22 -16.98 -3.90
N LEU A 123 -2.49 -16.09 -4.56
CA LEU A 123 -2.02 -14.80 -4.04
C LEU A 123 -2.58 -13.64 -4.90
N PRO A 124 -3.64 -12.94 -4.46
CA PRO A 124 -4.27 -11.89 -5.23
C PRO A 124 -3.45 -10.58 -5.22
N TYR A 125 -3.50 -9.85 -6.34
CA TYR A 125 -3.02 -8.47 -6.42
C TYR A 125 -4.07 -7.48 -5.92
N PHE A 126 -3.65 -6.26 -5.56
CA PHE A 126 -4.60 -5.16 -5.41
C PHE A 126 -5.06 -4.64 -6.78
N ASN A 127 -6.37 -4.38 -6.86
CA ASN A 127 -7.05 -3.75 -7.97
C ASN A 127 -8.07 -2.74 -7.43
N PRO A 128 -8.67 -1.89 -8.28
CA PRO A 128 -9.64 -0.87 -7.83
C PRO A 128 -10.86 -1.40 -7.05
N TYR A 129 -11.13 -2.71 -7.11
CA TYR A 129 -12.23 -3.37 -6.42
C TYR A 129 -11.80 -4.14 -5.16
N SER A 130 -10.52 -4.14 -4.79
CA SER A 130 -10.00 -4.90 -3.65
C SER A 130 -10.65 -4.51 -2.31
N THR A 131 -11.05 -3.26 -2.14
CA THR A 131 -11.66 -2.76 -0.89
C THR A 131 -13.16 -3.05 -0.75
N ARG A 132 -13.80 -3.63 -1.78
CA ARG A 132 -15.22 -3.99 -1.74
C ARG A 132 -15.40 -5.40 -1.18
N SER A 133 -16.41 -5.58 -0.33
CA SER A 133 -16.67 -6.84 0.38
C SER A 133 -17.27 -7.94 -0.49
N ASN A 134 -17.91 -7.62 -1.63
CA ASN A 134 -18.59 -8.59 -2.51
C ASN A 134 -18.37 -8.25 -4.01
N THR A 135 -17.12 -8.17 -4.45
CA THR A 135 -16.83 -7.94 -5.88
C THR A 135 -17.07 -9.21 -6.67
N ALA A 136 -18.00 -9.17 -7.62
CA ALA A 136 -18.11 -10.17 -8.68
C ALA A 136 -17.11 -9.83 -9.80
N TYR A 137 -16.09 -10.66 -9.96
CA TYR A 137 -15.17 -10.57 -11.09
C TYR A 137 -15.80 -11.22 -12.34
N VAL A 138 -15.38 -10.76 -13.51
CA VAL A 138 -15.92 -11.19 -14.80
C VAL A 138 -14.87 -12.06 -15.50
N THR A 139 -15.31 -13.16 -16.11
CA THR A 139 -14.44 -14.10 -16.82
C THR A 139 -13.67 -13.42 -17.96
N GLU A 140 -12.44 -13.87 -18.21
CA GLU A 140 -11.58 -13.37 -19.31
C GLU A 140 -11.37 -11.84 -19.33
N THR A 141 -11.55 -11.17 -18.19
CA THR A 141 -11.43 -9.71 -18.09
C THR A 141 -10.09 -9.32 -17.49
N GLU A 142 -9.45 -8.30 -18.09
CA GLU A 142 -8.25 -7.67 -17.53
C GLU A 142 -8.61 -6.54 -16.57
N TYR A 143 -7.86 -6.44 -15.47
CA TYR A 143 -8.03 -5.38 -14.48
C TYR A 143 -6.76 -4.54 -14.37
N ALA A 144 -6.94 -3.28 -13.96
CA ALA A 144 -5.82 -2.44 -13.54
C ALA A 144 -5.16 -3.05 -12.29
N LEU A 145 -3.82 -3.09 -12.30
CA LEU A 145 -3.01 -3.53 -11.18
C LEU A 145 -2.26 -2.32 -10.63
N ASP A 146 -2.54 -1.98 -9.37
CA ASP A 146 -2.03 -0.75 -8.76
C ASP A 146 -0.84 -1.05 -7.82
N SER A 147 -0.55 -2.35 -7.64
CA SER A 147 0.34 -2.90 -6.62
C SER A 147 1.58 -3.62 -7.15
N ILE A 148 1.94 -3.39 -8.42
CA ILE A 148 3.13 -3.96 -9.03
C ILE A 148 4.17 -2.86 -9.23
N TYR A 149 5.40 -3.13 -8.79
CA TYR A 149 6.54 -2.23 -8.88
C TYR A 149 7.62 -2.90 -9.73
N GLY A 150 8.16 -2.18 -10.72
CA GLY A 150 9.14 -2.73 -11.65
C GLY A 150 8.52 -3.25 -12.94
N ASN A 151 9.16 -4.24 -13.55
CA ASN A 151 8.82 -4.72 -14.88
C ASN A 151 7.76 -5.83 -14.79
N THR A 152 6.53 -5.54 -15.21
CA THR A 152 5.43 -6.53 -15.19
C THR A 152 5.62 -7.69 -16.15
N LYS A 153 6.59 -7.61 -17.07
CA LYS A 153 6.96 -8.70 -17.98
C LYS A 153 8.07 -9.59 -17.40
N ALA A 154 8.60 -9.26 -16.23
CA ALA A 154 9.62 -10.08 -15.59
C ALA A 154 9.06 -11.46 -15.25
N SER A 155 9.90 -12.46 -15.43
CA SER A 155 9.64 -13.83 -15.05
C SER A 155 10.40 -14.16 -13.77
N PHE A 156 9.84 -15.01 -12.92
CA PHE A 156 10.44 -15.36 -11.63
C PHE A 156 9.99 -16.75 -11.17
N LYS A 157 10.58 -17.25 -10.09
CA LYS A 157 10.16 -18.48 -9.43
C LYS A 157 9.62 -18.15 -8.06
N VAL A 158 8.61 -18.89 -7.62
CA VAL A 158 8.09 -18.81 -6.26
C VAL A 158 8.45 -20.12 -5.56
N ASN A 159 8.98 -20.02 -4.35
CA ASN A 159 9.23 -21.14 -3.46
C ASN A 159 8.26 -21.05 -2.28
N VAL A 160 7.55 -22.13 -1.99
CA VAL A 160 6.63 -22.21 -0.86
C VAL A 160 7.09 -23.35 0.03
N GLN A 161 7.23 -23.10 1.32
CA GLN A 161 7.74 -24.08 2.29
C GLN A 161 6.88 -24.10 3.55
N GLU A 162 6.83 -25.25 4.23
CA GLU A 162 6.20 -25.37 5.54
C GLU A 162 6.95 -24.51 6.57
N LEU A 163 6.21 -23.74 7.37
CA LEU A 163 6.77 -23.06 8.53
C LEU A 163 6.73 -24.01 9.72
N THR A 164 7.87 -24.31 10.32
CA THR A 164 7.95 -25.14 11.53
C THR A 164 7.91 -24.32 12.81
N TYR A 165 7.74 -23.00 12.76
CA TYR A 165 7.59 -22.14 13.94
C TYR A 165 6.12 -21.87 14.29
N PHE A 166 5.78 -21.97 15.58
CA PHE A 166 4.43 -21.64 16.05
C PHE A 166 4.27 -20.12 16.23
N LEU A 167 3.46 -19.50 15.36
CA LEU A 167 3.14 -18.07 15.44
C LEU A 167 2.13 -17.82 16.58
N ARG A 168 2.61 -17.19 17.65
CA ARG A 168 1.81 -16.77 18.81
C ARG A 168 1.00 -15.52 18.49
N ASP A 169 -0.22 -15.47 19.01
CA ASP A 169 -1.10 -14.29 18.98
C ASP A 169 -0.67 -13.24 20.04
N ILE A 170 -0.05 -13.66 21.14
CA ILE A 170 0.35 -12.82 22.28
C ILE A 170 1.83 -13.00 22.67
N ASP A 171 2.41 -11.95 23.23
CA ASP A 171 3.77 -11.91 23.74
C ASP A 171 3.77 -12.10 25.28
N PRO A 172 4.19 -13.27 25.80
CA PRO A 172 4.23 -13.52 27.24
C PRO A 172 5.25 -12.64 27.98
N ALA A 173 6.28 -12.13 27.29
CA ALA A 173 7.28 -11.26 27.89
C ALA A 173 6.84 -9.79 27.97
N GLN A 174 5.68 -9.44 27.40
CA GLN A 174 5.14 -8.08 27.35
C GLN A 174 3.71 -8.02 27.93
N ASN A 175 3.50 -8.60 29.12
CA ASN A 175 2.20 -8.62 29.80
C ASN A 175 1.05 -9.11 28.90
N LEU A 176 1.30 -10.14 28.07
CA LEU A 176 0.31 -10.72 27.15
C LEU A 176 -0.23 -9.73 26.09
N ALA A 177 0.55 -8.70 25.75
CA ALA A 177 0.23 -7.80 24.64
C ALA A 177 0.21 -8.56 23.30
N PRO A 178 -0.47 -8.04 22.25
CA PRO A 178 -0.43 -8.65 20.92
C PRO A 178 1.00 -8.85 20.42
N GLN A 179 1.30 -10.06 19.93
CA GLN A 179 2.63 -10.41 19.43
C GLN A 179 2.98 -9.57 18.20
N ARG A 180 4.18 -8.99 18.22
CA ARG A 180 4.75 -8.26 17.08
C ARG A 180 5.77 -9.15 16.36
N TYR A 181 5.69 -9.16 15.05
CA TYR A 181 6.68 -9.80 14.18
C TYR A 181 7.41 -8.73 13.40
N TYR A 182 8.72 -8.87 13.33
CA TYR A 182 9.61 -7.88 12.75
C TYR A 182 10.27 -8.42 11.47
N SER A 183 10.71 -7.49 10.62
CA SER A 183 11.31 -7.78 9.32
C SER A 183 12.61 -8.58 9.37
N ASP A 184 13.28 -8.63 10.51
CA ASP A 184 14.53 -9.35 10.80
C ASP A 184 14.29 -10.76 11.36
N PHE A 185 13.08 -11.30 11.23
CA PHE A 185 12.78 -12.66 11.70
C PHE A 185 13.61 -13.71 10.95
N GLU A 186 14.45 -14.44 11.67
CA GLU A 186 15.33 -15.50 11.15
C GLU A 186 14.52 -16.75 10.77
N VAL A 187 13.96 -16.75 9.56
CA VAL A 187 13.09 -17.83 9.07
C VAL A 187 13.85 -19.11 8.71
N SER A 188 15.15 -19.02 8.38
CA SER A 188 15.98 -20.13 7.89
C SER A 188 16.04 -21.33 8.85
N ASN A 189 15.95 -21.09 10.16
CA ASN A 189 15.93 -22.14 11.19
C ASN A 189 14.54 -22.77 11.41
N HIS A 190 13.55 -22.32 10.66
CA HIS A 190 12.13 -22.64 10.85
C HIS A 190 11.46 -23.10 9.56
N LEU A 191 12.24 -23.60 8.60
CA LEU A 191 11.75 -24.18 7.35
C LEU A 191 11.55 -25.69 7.49
N GLY A 192 10.44 -26.19 6.96
CA GLY A 192 10.11 -27.61 6.86
C GLY A 192 10.11 -28.08 5.41
N THR A 193 9.15 -28.91 5.06
CA THR A 193 9.02 -29.48 3.70
C THR A 193 8.79 -28.39 2.65
N THR A 194 9.47 -28.49 1.51
CA THR A 194 9.17 -27.67 0.33
C THR A 194 7.82 -28.09 -0.26
N LEU A 195 6.90 -27.14 -0.39
CA LEU A 195 5.52 -27.37 -0.84
C LEU A 195 5.33 -27.09 -2.32
N THR A 196 6.23 -26.34 -2.96
CA THR A 196 6.20 -26.18 -4.42
C THR A 196 6.58 -27.48 -5.10
N ASN A 197 5.81 -27.85 -6.13
CA ASN A 197 6.04 -29.11 -6.84
C ASN A 197 7.39 -29.08 -7.58
N VAL A 198 8.37 -29.80 -7.05
CA VAL A 198 9.77 -29.80 -7.53
C VAL A 198 9.89 -30.31 -8.97
N ASN A 199 8.94 -31.16 -9.40
CA ASN A 199 8.91 -31.71 -10.75
C ASN A 199 8.40 -30.70 -11.79
N ASN A 200 7.76 -29.62 -11.35
CA ASN A 200 7.17 -28.55 -12.17
C ASN A 200 7.45 -27.18 -11.54
N ALA A 201 8.72 -26.84 -11.31
CA ALA A 201 9.09 -25.49 -10.86
C ALA A 201 8.83 -24.47 -11.98
N GLU A 202 7.56 -24.11 -12.14
CA GLU A 202 7.07 -23.24 -13.20
C GLU A 202 7.61 -21.83 -13.01
N THR A 203 8.07 -21.26 -14.13
CA THR A 203 8.38 -19.85 -14.20
C THR A 203 7.08 -19.06 -14.22
N VAL A 204 6.92 -18.17 -13.26
CA VAL A 204 5.72 -17.33 -13.08
C VAL A 204 5.89 -16.02 -13.84
N THR A 205 4.80 -15.51 -14.39
CA THR A 205 4.69 -14.16 -14.96
C THR A 205 3.45 -13.44 -14.42
N ILE A 206 3.45 -12.11 -14.42
CA ILE A 206 2.30 -11.33 -13.96
C ILE A 206 1.18 -11.39 -15.02
N SER A 207 0.00 -11.83 -14.60
CA SER A 207 -1.23 -11.73 -15.38
C SER A 207 -2.17 -10.69 -14.79
N LYS A 208 -2.77 -9.88 -15.66
CA LYS A 208 -3.85 -8.94 -15.30
C LYS A 208 -5.25 -9.55 -15.40
N LYS A 209 -5.34 -10.79 -15.88
CA LYS A 209 -6.61 -11.47 -16.12
C LYS A 209 -7.17 -12.05 -14.82
N SER A 210 -8.48 -12.04 -14.71
CA SER A 210 -9.22 -12.85 -13.74
C SER A 210 -8.88 -14.34 -13.86
N ILE A 211 -9.07 -15.10 -12.80
CA ILE A 211 -8.93 -16.57 -12.82
C ILE A 211 -10.32 -17.19 -12.72
N THR A 212 -10.77 -17.84 -13.78
CA THR A 212 -12.05 -18.57 -13.79
C THR A 212 -11.85 -19.96 -13.20
N ARG A 213 -12.66 -20.34 -12.20
CA ARG A 213 -12.75 -21.73 -11.73
C ARG A 213 -14.06 -22.31 -12.21
N ASN A 214 -13.97 -23.41 -12.96
CA ASN A 214 -15.15 -24.11 -13.44
C ASN A 214 -15.73 -25.03 -12.36
N GLN A 215 -16.97 -25.45 -12.59
CA GLN A 215 -17.61 -26.53 -11.84
C GLN A 215 -16.92 -27.87 -12.18
N PHE A 216 -17.11 -28.86 -11.31
CA PHE A 216 -16.67 -30.22 -11.60
C PHE A 216 -17.83 -31.00 -12.20
N ASP A 217 -17.51 -31.86 -13.17
CA ASP A 217 -18.46 -32.79 -13.77
C ASP A 217 -18.99 -33.78 -12.73
N ASN A 218 -20.29 -34.06 -12.79
CA ASN A 218 -20.90 -35.14 -12.02
C ASN A 218 -21.18 -36.34 -12.92
N PRO A 219 -20.37 -37.41 -12.89
CA PRO A 219 -20.57 -38.58 -13.76
C PRO A 219 -21.87 -39.36 -13.49
N THR A 220 -22.67 -38.97 -12.49
CA THR A 220 -24.00 -39.55 -12.22
C THR A 220 -25.14 -38.82 -12.95
N THR A 221 -24.88 -37.66 -13.57
CA THR A 221 -25.84 -36.89 -14.37
C THR A 221 -25.51 -37.00 -15.87
N PRO A 222 -26.51 -36.83 -16.77
CA PRO A 222 -26.26 -36.83 -18.21
C PRO A 222 -25.58 -35.56 -18.74
N ASP A 223 -25.70 -34.45 -18.00
CA ASP A 223 -25.17 -33.15 -18.38
C ASP A 223 -23.73 -33.00 -17.92
N ASP A 224 -22.88 -32.38 -18.75
CA ASP A 224 -21.49 -32.05 -18.40
C ASP A 224 -21.43 -30.68 -17.73
N GLU A 225 -21.46 -30.65 -16.39
CA GLU A 225 -21.46 -29.40 -15.62
C GLU A 225 -20.10 -28.67 -15.67
N SER A 226 -19.02 -29.32 -16.10
CA SER A 226 -17.68 -28.74 -16.12
C SER A 226 -17.52 -27.54 -17.08
N LYS A 227 -18.51 -27.35 -17.96
CA LYS A 227 -18.65 -26.17 -18.83
C LYS A 227 -19.19 -24.93 -18.10
N GLY A 228 -19.76 -25.12 -16.90
CA GLY A 228 -20.26 -24.06 -16.04
C GLY A 228 -19.16 -23.37 -15.23
N VAL A 229 -19.32 -22.08 -14.99
CA VAL A 229 -18.45 -21.32 -14.09
C VAL A 229 -18.89 -21.56 -12.65
N ALA A 230 -17.95 -21.94 -11.78
CA ALA A 230 -18.19 -22.01 -10.33
C ALA A 230 -18.01 -20.62 -9.70
N ASP A 231 -16.85 -20.01 -9.92
CA ASP A 231 -16.57 -18.63 -9.54
C ASP A 231 -15.43 -18.01 -10.36
N VAL A 232 -15.20 -16.72 -10.14
CA VAL A 232 -14.15 -15.94 -10.79
C VAL A 232 -13.35 -15.21 -9.72
N LEU A 233 -12.06 -15.53 -9.63
CA LEU A 233 -11.13 -14.87 -8.72
C LEU A 233 -10.52 -13.63 -9.38
N ALA A 234 -10.10 -12.68 -8.55
CA ALA A 234 -9.33 -11.52 -8.99
C ALA A 234 -8.01 -11.95 -9.67
N PRO A 235 -7.37 -11.07 -10.43
CA PRO A 235 -6.02 -11.31 -10.89
C PRO A 235 -5.06 -11.56 -9.71
N GLY A 236 -4.22 -12.56 -9.86
CA GLY A 236 -3.28 -12.99 -8.84
C GLY A 236 -2.33 -14.05 -9.37
N ILE A 237 -1.40 -14.47 -8.53
CA ILE A 237 -0.54 -15.62 -8.79
C ILE A 237 -1.27 -16.86 -8.30
N ARG A 238 -1.26 -17.94 -9.09
CA ARG A 238 -1.73 -19.27 -8.67
C ARG A 238 -0.57 -20.26 -8.84
N ILE A 239 -0.05 -20.75 -7.73
CA ILE A 239 1.16 -21.59 -7.66
C ILE A 239 0.72 -23.02 -7.37
N ALA A 240 1.13 -23.98 -8.20
CA ALA A 240 0.91 -25.39 -7.93
C ALA A 240 1.74 -25.86 -6.73
N LEU A 241 1.09 -26.54 -5.80
CA LEU A 241 1.71 -27.13 -4.62
C LEU A 241 1.69 -28.66 -4.71
N ASP A 242 2.45 -29.32 -3.85
CA ASP A 242 2.47 -30.77 -3.68
C ASP A 242 1.18 -31.29 -3.04
N PRO A 243 0.33 -32.03 -3.78
CA PRO A 243 -0.90 -32.61 -3.23
C PRO A 243 -0.68 -33.58 -2.07
N GLU A 244 0.45 -34.30 -2.05
CA GLU A 244 0.72 -35.35 -1.05
C GLU A 244 0.89 -34.76 0.36
N PHE A 245 1.52 -33.59 0.46
CA PHE A 245 1.63 -32.85 1.70
C PHE A 245 0.23 -32.56 2.29
N PHE A 246 -0.70 -32.10 1.47
CA PHE A 246 -2.06 -31.76 1.92
C PHE A 246 -2.94 -32.99 2.13
N GLN A 247 -2.71 -34.08 1.39
CA GLN A 247 -3.33 -35.37 1.70
C GLN A 247 -3.01 -35.78 3.14
N THR A 248 -1.74 -35.70 3.53
CA THR A 248 -1.27 -36.14 4.86
C THR A 248 -1.67 -35.15 5.96
N LYS A 249 -1.52 -33.84 5.71
CA LYS A 249 -1.71 -32.81 6.73
C LYS A 249 -3.16 -32.40 6.94
N ILE A 250 -4.01 -32.54 5.92
CA ILE A 250 -5.40 -32.06 5.94
C ILE A 250 -6.38 -33.21 5.80
N ILE A 251 -6.44 -33.86 4.64
CA ILE A 251 -7.49 -34.85 4.36
C ILE A 251 -7.40 -36.07 5.30
N SER A 252 -6.21 -36.63 5.48
CA SER A 252 -5.98 -37.79 6.36
C SER A 252 -6.09 -37.46 7.86
N LYS A 253 -6.39 -36.21 8.21
CA LYS A 253 -6.61 -35.73 9.59
C LYS A 253 -8.09 -35.47 9.88
N GLU A 254 -8.99 -35.88 8.98
CA GLU A 254 -10.43 -35.81 9.27
C GLU A 254 -10.79 -36.57 10.55
N GLY A 255 -11.63 -35.95 11.39
CA GLY A 255 -12.10 -36.54 12.63
C GLY A 255 -11.05 -36.61 13.75
N THR A 256 -9.82 -36.12 13.53
CA THR A 256 -8.79 -36.08 14.56
C THR A 256 -8.76 -34.74 15.31
N THR A 257 -8.12 -34.73 16.48
CA THR A 257 -8.03 -33.53 17.35
C THR A 257 -7.36 -32.34 16.68
N GLU A 258 -6.49 -32.57 15.70
CA GLU A 258 -5.74 -31.54 14.98
C GLU A 258 -6.65 -30.61 14.18
N LEU A 259 -7.80 -31.09 13.68
CA LEU A 259 -8.76 -30.28 12.93
C LEU A 259 -9.99 -29.87 13.75
N GLU A 260 -10.10 -30.35 14.98
CA GLU A 260 -11.26 -30.13 15.86
C GLU A 260 -11.49 -28.66 16.22
N ASN A 261 -10.41 -27.88 16.30
CA ASN A 261 -10.50 -26.44 16.52
C ASN A 261 -9.31 -25.68 15.92
N GLN A 262 -9.49 -24.36 15.81
CA GLN A 262 -8.51 -23.49 15.17
C GLN A 262 -7.15 -23.46 15.89
N ASN A 263 -7.10 -23.60 17.22
CA ASN A 263 -5.83 -23.58 17.96
C ASN A 263 -5.03 -24.86 17.74
N ASN A 264 -5.70 -26.01 17.75
CA ASN A 264 -5.08 -27.30 17.43
C ASN A 264 -4.53 -27.27 15.99
N PHE A 265 -5.32 -26.74 15.05
CA PHE A 265 -4.88 -26.60 13.67
C PHE A 265 -3.67 -25.67 13.52
N LYS A 266 -3.70 -24.50 14.17
CA LYS A 266 -2.55 -23.58 14.19
C LYS A 266 -1.29 -24.26 14.73
N ASN A 267 -1.40 -25.15 15.70
CA ASN A 267 -0.24 -25.88 16.24
C ASN A 267 0.25 -27.00 15.30
N HIS A 268 -0.67 -27.69 14.64
CA HIS A 268 -0.39 -28.77 13.69
C HIS A 268 0.19 -28.28 12.36
N PHE A 269 -0.45 -27.29 11.75
CA PHE A 269 -0.08 -26.77 10.43
C PHE A 269 0.92 -25.60 10.50
N ARG A 270 0.83 -24.77 11.55
CA ARG A 270 1.68 -23.59 11.80
C ARG A 270 1.58 -22.49 10.75
N GLY A 271 2.05 -22.72 9.54
CA GLY A 271 1.98 -21.76 8.45
C GLY A 271 2.84 -22.14 7.25
N ILE A 272 3.01 -21.17 6.36
CA ILE A 272 3.85 -21.27 5.17
C ILE A 272 4.81 -20.09 5.08
N VAL A 273 5.93 -20.32 4.42
CA VAL A 273 6.91 -19.31 4.00
C VAL A 273 6.85 -19.22 2.49
N ILE A 274 6.74 -18.01 1.96
CA ILE A 274 6.63 -17.71 0.54
C ILE A 274 7.79 -16.78 0.17
N ASP A 275 8.68 -17.31 -0.65
CA ASP A 275 9.84 -16.60 -1.20
C ASP A 275 9.72 -16.53 -2.72
N ALA A 276 10.38 -15.55 -3.33
CA ALA A 276 10.51 -15.48 -4.78
C ALA A 276 11.96 -15.15 -5.17
N ASP A 277 12.43 -15.78 -6.23
CA ASP A 277 13.79 -15.62 -6.75
C ASP A 277 13.85 -15.78 -8.29
N GLY A 278 15.06 -15.74 -8.85
CA GLY A 278 15.27 -15.99 -10.27
C GLY A 278 14.61 -14.95 -11.18
N PHE A 279 14.47 -13.71 -10.68
CA PHE A 279 13.86 -12.62 -11.42
C PHE A 279 14.69 -12.26 -12.66
N SER A 280 14.02 -12.16 -13.81
CA SER A 280 14.65 -11.70 -15.06
C SER A 280 14.90 -10.19 -15.10
N ASP A 281 14.17 -9.42 -14.27
CA ASP A 281 14.26 -7.97 -14.09
C ASP A 281 13.61 -7.59 -12.74
N ASN A 282 13.83 -6.37 -12.24
CA ASN A 282 13.27 -5.88 -10.98
C ASN A 282 11.74 -6.01 -10.97
N LEU A 283 11.20 -6.70 -9.98
CA LEU A 283 9.77 -6.88 -9.80
C LEU A 283 9.44 -7.13 -8.32
N MET A 284 8.61 -6.25 -7.78
CA MET A 284 8.08 -6.36 -6.43
C MET A 284 6.57 -6.19 -6.47
N MET A 285 5.87 -7.06 -5.75
CA MET A 285 4.41 -7.13 -5.75
C MET A 285 3.90 -6.85 -4.34
N LEU A 286 2.93 -5.97 -4.21
CA LEU A 286 2.13 -5.83 -2.99
C LEU A 286 0.87 -6.68 -3.15
N LEU A 287 0.72 -7.68 -2.27
CA LEU A 287 -0.29 -8.73 -2.33
C LEU A 287 -1.38 -8.54 -1.26
N ASP A 288 -2.62 -8.84 -1.63
CA ASP A 288 -3.79 -8.77 -0.75
C ASP A 288 -3.98 -10.10 0.01
N MET A 289 -3.17 -10.32 1.04
CA MET A 289 -3.23 -11.56 1.82
C MET A 289 -4.56 -11.77 2.56
N SER A 290 -5.42 -10.75 2.66
CA SER A 290 -6.76 -10.90 3.25
C SER A 290 -7.68 -11.82 2.44
N LYS A 291 -7.38 -12.00 1.14
CA LYS A 291 -8.11 -12.85 0.19
C LYS A 291 -7.28 -14.02 -0.36
N ALA A 292 -6.07 -14.21 0.15
CA ALA A 292 -5.21 -15.33 -0.22
C ALA A 292 -5.77 -16.65 0.33
N LYS A 293 -5.64 -17.73 -0.45
CA LYS A 293 -6.16 -19.05 -0.10
C LYS A 293 -5.24 -20.17 -0.59
N ILE A 294 -5.30 -21.30 0.09
CA ILE A 294 -4.84 -22.59 -0.43
C ILE A 294 -6.08 -23.33 -0.92
N GLU A 295 -6.15 -23.61 -2.21
CA GLU A 295 -7.19 -24.41 -2.85
C GLU A 295 -6.74 -25.87 -2.91
N LEU A 296 -7.53 -26.77 -2.33
CA LEU A 296 -7.38 -28.21 -2.51
C LEU A 296 -8.51 -28.71 -3.42
N VAL A 297 -8.15 -29.49 -4.43
CA VAL A 297 -9.08 -30.28 -5.23
C VAL A 297 -8.84 -31.74 -4.88
N TYR A 298 -9.90 -32.43 -4.44
CA TYR A 298 -9.82 -33.84 -4.05
C TYR A 298 -10.99 -34.63 -4.65
N THR A 299 -10.75 -35.92 -4.85
CA THR A 299 -11.75 -36.90 -5.26
C THR A 299 -12.23 -37.72 -4.07
N TYR A 300 -13.46 -38.21 -4.12
CA TYR A 300 -14.01 -39.18 -3.17
C TYR A 300 -14.98 -40.13 -3.91
N GLU A 301 -15.08 -41.37 -3.43
CA GLU A 301 -15.99 -42.42 -3.89
C GLU A 301 -17.34 -42.27 -3.17
N THR A 302 -18.42 -42.18 -3.94
CA THR A 302 -19.79 -42.21 -3.44
C THR A 302 -20.55 -43.39 -4.05
N GLU A 303 -21.61 -43.83 -3.38
CA GLU A 303 -22.48 -44.92 -3.84
C GLU A 303 -23.94 -44.44 -3.84
N SER A 304 -24.54 -44.34 -5.02
CA SER A 304 -25.96 -44.02 -5.20
C SER A 304 -26.62 -45.07 -6.10
N ASN A 305 -27.78 -45.59 -5.70
CA ASN A 305 -28.51 -46.65 -6.43
C ASN A 305 -27.63 -47.88 -6.80
N ASN A 306 -26.74 -48.31 -5.91
CA ASN A 306 -25.75 -49.38 -6.13
C ASN A 306 -24.76 -49.12 -7.28
N GLN A 307 -24.59 -47.87 -7.71
CA GLN A 307 -23.54 -47.46 -8.64
C GLN A 307 -22.50 -46.64 -7.89
N LYS A 308 -21.24 -47.05 -8.03
CA LYS A 308 -20.09 -46.29 -7.53
C LYS A 308 -19.75 -45.19 -8.51
N ALA A 309 -19.53 -43.99 -7.99
CA ALA A 309 -19.05 -42.86 -8.75
C ALA A 309 -17.89 -42.19 -8.00
N THR A 310 -16.98 -41.58 -8.73
CA THR A 310 -15.92 -40.74 -8.16
C THR A 310 -16.27 -39.29 -8.45
N LEU A 311 -16.49 -38.52 -7.40
CA LEU A 311 -16.81 -37.10 -7.49
C LEU A 311 -15.60 -36.26 -7.09
N LYS A 312 -15.59 -34.98 -7.51
CA LYS A 312 -14.59 -33.99 -7.09
C LYS A 312 -15.22 -32.93 -6.21
N LYS A 313 -14.48 -32.48 -5.19
CA LYS A 313 -14.83 -31.33 -4.35
C LYS A 313 -13.64 -30.40 -4.23
N ARG A 314 -13.95 -29.13 -3.92
CA ARG A 314 -12.97 -28.07 -3.68
C ARG A 314 -13.02 -27.65 -2.21
N TYR A 315 -11.86 -27.50 -1.59
CA TYR A 315 -11.71 -27.03 -0.22
C TYR A 315 -10.72 -25.86 -0.18
N ASP A 316 -11.22 -24.66 0.12
CA ASP A 316 -10.43 -23.43 0.19
C ASP A 316 -10.07 -23.12 1.65
N MET A 317 -8.78 -23.16 1.99
CA MET A 317 -8.26 -22.71 3.30
C MET A 317 -7.75 -21.28 3.22
N ASN A 318 -8.01 -20.48 4.25
CA ASN A 318 -7.62 -19.06 4.24
C ASN A 318 -6.16 -18.89 4.67
N VAL A 319 -5.44 -17.96 4.03
CA VAL A 319 -4.04 -17.59 4.37
C VAL A 319 -4.00 -16.19 4.99
N ASN A 320 -4.98 -15.89 5.83
CA ASN A 320 -5.22 -14.57 6.42
C ASN A 320 -5.07 -14.56 7.96
N GLY A 321 -4.37 -15.55 8.51
CA GLY A 321 -3.97 -15.56 9.92
C GLY A 321 -2.87 -14.52 10.22
N ILE A 322 -1.99 -14.83 11.17
CA ILE A 322 -0.79 -14.01 11.39
C ILE A 322 0.06 -14.03 10.11
N THR A 323 0.20 -12.85 9.50
CA THR A 323 1.00 -12.66 8.28
C THR A 323 1.94 -11.48 8.46
N PHE A 324 3.19 -11.64 8.01
CA PHE A 324 4.23 -10.63 8.10
C PHE A 324 5.30 -10.78 7.03
N ASN A 325 6.00 -9.69 6.74
CA ASN A 325 7.14 -9.68 5.83
C ASN A 325 8.46 -9.85 6.56
N THR A 326 9.40 -10.56 5.94
CA THR A 326 10.83 -10.41 6.19
C THR A 326 11.47 -9.61 5.05
N TYR A 327 12.54 -8.89 5.36
CA TYR A 327 13.26 -8.10 4.37
C TYR A 327 14.76 -8.36 4.46
N THR A 328 15.42 -8.39 3.30
CA THR A 328 16.87 -8.28 3.21
C THR A 328 17.24 -7.12 2.27
N THR A 329 18.41 -6.54 2.48
CA THR A 329 18.94 -5.46 1.64
C THR A 329 20.38 -5.79 1.27
N GLU A 330 20.66 -5.78 -0.03
CA GLU A 330 21.98 -6.04 -0.62
C GLU A 330 22.47 -4.76 -1.31
N ASP A 331 23.79 -4.53 -1.33
CA ASP A 331 24.43 -3.43 -2.07
C ASP A 331 23.93 -2.00 -1.73
N GLU A 332 23.53 -1.76 -0.49
CA GLU A 332 23.23 -0.40 -0.02
C GLU A 332 24.52 0.45 0.06
N SER A 333 24.45 1.66 -0.50
CA SER A 333 25.59 2.58 -0.65
C SER A 333 25.25 3.97 -0.09
N ILE A 334 24.82 4.01 1.17
CA ILE A 334 24.43 5.22 1.88
C ILE A 334 25.37 5.46 3.06
N SER A 335 25.97 6.66 3.11
CA SER A 335 26.73 7.15 4.25
C SER A 335 25.94 8.26 4.92
N LEU A 336 25.57 8.08 6.19
CA LEU A 336 24.76 9.05 6.92
C LEU A 336 25.64 10.12 7.58
N GLU A 337 25.44 11.36 7.18
CA GLU A 337 26.01 12.54 7.84
C GLU A 337 25.35 12.75 9.21
N THR A 338 26.14 13.20 10.19
CA THR A 338 25.71 13.32 11.60
C THR A 338 25.56 14.76 12.09
N ASP A 339 26.13 15.73 11.39
CA ASP A 339 25.90 17.15 11.68
C ASP A 339 24.53 17.56 11.17
N SER A 340 23.56 17.67 12.09
CA SER A 340 22.17 17.94 11.73
C SER A 340 21.93 19.28 11.03
N ASN A 341 22.89 20.20 11.07
CA ASN A 341 22.80 21.50 10.39
C ASN A 341 23.51 21.50 9.02
N ASN A 342 24.20 20.42 8.68
CA ASN A 342 24.96 20.29 7.44
C ASN A 342 24.76 18.91 6.81
N ILE A 343 23.51 18.64 6.40
CA ILE A 343 23.10 17.41 5.72
C ILE A 343 22.94 17.72 4.23
N SER A 344 23.70 17.05 3.38
CA SER A 344 23.65 17.21 1.93
C SER A 344 22.45 16.48 1.33
N ARG A 345 22.13 15.29 1.84
CA ARG A 345 21.09 14.40 1.33
C ARG A 345 20.23 13.80 2.44
N ILE A 346 18.93 13.78 2.22
CA ILE A 346 17.95 13.08 3.04
C ILE A 346 17.52 11.83 2.30
N TYR A 347 17.65 10.68 2.96
CA TYR A 347 17.36 9.37 2.38
C TYR A 347 16.04 8.84 2.95
N LEU A 348 15.04 8.63 2.10
CA LEU A 348 13.74 8.10 2.53
C LEU A 348 13.41 6.82 1.76
N SER A 349 13.07 5.76 2.50
CA SER A 349 12.99 4.40 1.98
C SER A 349 11.81 3.63 2.56
N GLY A 350 10.97 3.06 1.69
CA GLY A 350 9.82 2.25 2.07
C GLY A 350 10.22 0.83 2.49
N GLY A 351 9.39 0.16 3.30
CA GLY A 351 9.73 -1.13 3.92
C GLY A 351 10.81 -0.95 5.00
N ILE A 352 11.94 -1.63 4.84
CA ILE A 352 13.18 -1.38 5.62
C ILE A 352 14.07 -0.33 4.92
N GLY A 353 14.96 0.35 5.66
CA GLY A 353 15.82 1.43 5.14
C GLY A 353 15.75 2.70 5.98
N GLN A 354 15.74 3.88 5.37
CA GLN A 354 15.94 5.17 6.02
C GLN A 354 14.66 6.01 6.14
N ILE A 355 14.61 6.84 7.17
CA ILE A 355 13.69 7.98 7.33
C ILE A 355 14.49 9.20 7.78
N ALA A 356 13.84 10.35 7.97
CA ALA A 356 14.48 11.49 8.59
C ALA A 356 13.61 12.19 9.63
N ASN A 357 14.25 12.71 10.67
CA ASN A 357 13.67 13.66 11.60
C ASN A 357 14.05 15.09 11.20
N LEU A 358 13.12 16.00 11.39
CA LEU A 358 13.24 17.43 11.17
C LEU A 358 12.95 18.15 12.49
N LYS A 359 13.76 19.15 12.82
CA LYS A 359 13.42 20.14 13.86
C LYS A 359 13.33 21.49 13.18
N LEU A 360 12.18 22.13 13.30
CA LEU A 360 11.91 23.45 12.72
C LEU A 360 12.51 24.52 13.61
N PHE A 361 13.08 25.58 13.06
CA PHE A 361 13.69 26.70 13.78
C PHE A 361 14.91 26.33 14.65
N THR A 362 15.86 27.25 14.69
CA THR A 362 16.75 27.42 15.84
C THR A 362 16.01 28.10 17.00
N ASP A 363 16.54 27.97 18.22
CA ASP A 363 15.92 28.63 19.39
C ASP A 363 15.93 30.16 19.25
N ALA A 364 16.94 30.73 18.57
CA ALA A 364 17.06 32.16 18.28
C ALA A 364 16.00 32.63 17.27
N GLU A 365 15.84 31.94 16.13
CA GLU A 365 14.81 32.27 15.13
C GLU A 365 13.40 32.15 15.71
N LEU A 366 13.16 31.13 16.55
CA LEU A 366 11.87 30.96 17.21
C LEU A 366 11.59 32.09 18.22
N ALA A 367 12.60 32.52 18.97
CA ALA A 367 12.47 33.66 19.88
C ALA A 367 12.21 34.96 19.12
N GLU A 368 12.87 35.16 17.97
CA GLU A 368 12.70 36.32 17.11
C GLU A 368 11.29 36.40 16.53
N ILE A 369 10.82 35.34 15.85
CA ILE A 369 9.52 35.36 15.17
C ILE A 369 8.35 35.49 16.16
N ARG A 370 8.50 35.01 17.40
CA ARG A 370 7.51 35.18 18.48
C ARG A 370 7.36 36.63 18.96
N GLN A 371 8.34 37.48 18.73
CA GLN A 371 8.28 38.90 19.09
C GLN A 371 7.65 39.75 17.97
N ARG A 372 7.52 39.21 16.76
CA ARG A 372 6.94 39.92 15.63
C ARG A 372 5.41 39.86 15.71
N ASP A 373 4.74 41.00 15.56
CA ASP A 373 3.28 41.06 15.41
C ASP A 373 2.91 40.77 13.94
N VAL A 374 2.89 39.47 13.61
CA VAL A 374 2.67 38.99 12.25
C VAL A 374 1.51 38.00 12.18
N LEU A 375 0.78 38.05 11.07
CA LEU A 375 -0.21 37.05 10.70
C LEU A 375 0.42 36.08 9.71
N ILE A 376 0.67 34.86 10.16
CA ILE A 376 1.17 33.78 9.30
C ILE A 376 0.03 33.34 8.37
N THR A 377 0.28 33.40 7.07
CA THR A 377 -0.70 33.06 6.03
C THR A 377 -0.43 31.69 5.39
N ASP A 378 0.85 31.32 5.26
CA ASP A 378 1.27 30.00 4.81
C ASP A 378 2.62 29.65 5.45
N ALA A 379 2.79 28.41 5.86
CA ALA A 379 4.11 27.87 6.18
C ALA A 379 4.25 26.51 5.49
N SER A 380 5.33 26.33 4.73
CA SER A 380 5.53 25.12 3.91
C SER A 380 7.00 24.67 3.91
N LEU A 381 7.21 23.36 3.91
CA LEU A 381 8.47 22.73 3.53
C LEU A 381 8.41 22.35 2.06
N TYR A 382 9.46 22.69 1.32
CA TYR A 382 9.68 22.21 -0.04
C TYR A 382 10.81 21.18 -0.01
N LEU A 383 10.46 19.92 -0.20
CA LEU A 383 11.39 18.81 -0.22
C LEU A 383 11.80 18.53 -1.67
N TYR A 384 12.88 19.15 -2.14
CA TYR A 384 13.35 19.00 -3.52
C TYR A 384 14.04 17.66 -3.73
N VAL A 385 13.58 16.92 -4.75
CA VAL A 385 14.13 15.61 -5.12
C VAL A 385 15.50 15.77 -5.77
N ASP A 386 16.42 14.90 -5.41
CA ASP A 386 17.71 14.76 -6.08
C ASP A 386 17.58 14.16 -7.48
N GLN A 387 17.49 15.01 -8.49
CA GLN A 387 17.36 14.57 -9.88
C GLN A 387 18.65 13.96 -10.46
N SER A 388 19.77 13.97 -9.72
CA SER A 388 20.99 13.25 -10.13
C SER A 388 20.82 11.72 -10.01
N VAL A 389 19.85 11.27 -9.21
CA VAL A 389 19.42 9.88 -9.11
C VAL A 389 18.10 9.72 -9.85
N THR A 390 17.97 8.68 -10.67
CA THR A 390 16.75 8.42 -11.45
C THR A 390 16.18 7.06 -11.09
N TYR A 391 14.86 7.01 -10.87
CA TYR A 391 14.12 5.79 -10.57
C TYR A 391 13.10 5.49 -11.66
N GLY A 392 12.82 4.21 -11.90
CA GLY A 392 11.73 3.81 -12.80
C GLY A 392 10.34 4.21 -12.25
N LYS A 393 10.21 4.29 -10.93
CA LYS A 393 9.01 4.80 -10.24
C LYS A 393 9.44 5.52 -8.97
N GLU A 394 8.85 6.69 -8.74
CA GLU A 394 9.09 7.52 -7.56
C GLU A 394 7.89 7.42 -6.60
N PRO A 395 8.11 7.54 -5.29
CA PRO A 395 7.01 7.59 -4.34
C PRO A 395 6.16 8.84 -4.60
N GLU A 396 4.84 8.68 -4.74
CA GLU A 396 3.96 9.82 -5.01
C GLU A 396 3.70 10.68 -3.76
N ARG A 397 3.92 10.13 -2.56
CA ARG A 397 3.59 10.77 -1.28
C ARG A 397 4.71 10.62 -0.24
N ILE A 398 4.88 11.67 0.56
CA ILE A 398 5.63 11.68 1.82
C ILE A 398 4.64 11.99 2.95
N PHE A 399 4.80 11.30 4.06
CA PHE A 399 4.05 11.51 5.29
C PHE A 399 4.93 12.25 6.31
N ILE A 400 4.41 13.31 6.94
CA ILE A 400 5.04 13.95 8.10
C ILE A 400 4.20 13.72 9.36
N TYR A 401 4.86 13.44 10.48
CA TYR A 401 4.19 13.10 11.74
C TYR A 401 5.08 13.45 12.94
N ASN A 402 4.52 13.44 14.15
CA ASN A 402 5.29 13.63 15.37
C ASN A 402 6.25 12.45 15.59
N ALA A 403 7.57 12.71 15.57
CA ALA A 403 8.59 11.65 15.65
C ALA A 403 8.59 10.89 16.98
N LYS A 404 8.09 11.50 18.06
CA LYS A 404 8.02 10.87 19.39
C LYS A 404 6.80 9.96 19.52
N THR A 405 5.64 10.40 19.03
CA THR A 405 4.35 9.72 19.32
C THR A 405 3.74 8.99 18.13
N GLY A 406 4.18 9.28 16.90
CA GLY A 406 3.54 8.75 15.69
C GLY A 406 2.26 9.50 15.30
N ALA A 407 1.81 10.46 16.13
CA ALA A 407 0.58 11.18 15.88
C ALA A 407 0.70 12.09 14.66
N VAL A 408 -0.41 12.21 13.93
CA VAL A 408 -0.57 13.24 12.91
C VAL A 408 -0.51 14.63 13.53
N ILE A 409 -0.12 15.62 12.73
CA ILE A 409 -0.05 17.01 13.17
C ILE A 409 -1.35 17.76 12.85
N ALA A 410 -1.48 18.99 13.36
CA ALA A 410 -2.69 19.79 13.22
C ALA A 410 -3.14 19.99 11.76
N ASP A 411 -2.20 20.19 10.84
CA ASP A 411 -2.48 20.39 9.41
C ASP A 411 -3.09 19.16 8.74
N TYR A 412 -2.81 17.95 9.24
CA TYR A 412 -3.46 16.73 8.75
C TYR A 412 -4.95 16.72 9.09
N VAL A 413 -5.28 17.02 10.35
CA VAL A 413 -6.66 17.03 10.86
C VAL A 413 -7.49 18.12 10.19
N ASN A 414 -6.87 19.28 9.92
CA ASN A 414 -7.54 20.44 9.35
C ASN A 414 -7.53 20.46 7.81
N ASP A 415 -7.00 19.42 7.15
CA ASP A 415 -6.99 19.36 5.69
C ASP A 415 -8.43 19.18 5.16
N PRO A 416 -8.95 20.11 4.35
CA PRO A 416 -10.32 20.05 3.85
C PRO A 416 -10.56 18.89 2.87
N THR A 417 -9.50 18.28 2.32
CA THR A 417 -9.61 17.11 1.44
C THR A 417 -9.45 15.78 2.18
N SER A 418 -9.34 15.80 3.51
CA SER A 418 -9.24 14.59 4.36
C SER A 418 -10.47 13.69 4.26
N THR A 419 -11.65 14.25 4.00
CA THR A 419 -12.94 13.54 3.90
C THR A 419 -13.16 12.84 2.56
N LEU A 420 -12.31 13.07 1.55
CA LEU A 420 -12.45 12.46 0.24
C LEU A 420 -12.32 10.93 0.31
N GLN A 421 -13.20 10.22 -0.39
CA GLN A 421 -13.29 8.76 -0.32
C GLN A 421 -12.06 8.06 -0.94
N SER A 422 -11.48 8.60 -2.02
CA SER A 422 -10.29 8.01 -2.64
C SER A 422 -9.03 8.30 -1.82
N ALA A 423 -8.16 7.30 -1.69
CA ALA A 423 -6.85 7.46 -1.07
C ALA A 423 -6.00 8.50 -1.82
N GLU A 424 -6.12 8.53 -3.14
CA GLU A 424 -5.41 9.45 -4.03
C GLU A 424 -5.79 10.92 -3.81
N GLY A 425 -7.07 11.22 -3.54
CA GLY A 425 -7.56 12.58 -3.31
C GLY A 425 -7.43 13.07 -1.86
N SER A 426 -7.02 12.20 -0.94
CA SER A 426 -6.93 12.57 0.47
C SER A 426 -5.74 13.49 0.76
N HIS A 427 -5.92 14.45 1.66
CA HIS A 427 -4.88 15.33 2.23
C HIS A 427 -3.99 16.02 1.20
N LEU A 428 -4.58 16.60 0.15
CA LEU A 428 -3.86 17.20 -0.97
C LEU A 428 -3.23 18.55 -0.62
N ILE A 429 -3.68 19.19 0.46
CA ILE A 429 -3.19 20.51 0.86
C ILE A 429 -2.00 20.36 1.81
N HIS A 430 -2.14 19.55 2.86
CA HIS A 430 -1.10 19.31 3.85
C HIS A 430 0.01 18.40 3.29
N LEU A 431 -0.36 17.27 2.68
CA LEU A 431 0.56 16.22 2.21
C LEU A 431 0.46 16.07 0.69
N GLY A 432 0.76 17.16 -0.04
CA GLY A 432 0.64 17.21 -1.50
C GLY A 432 1.37 16.07 -2.22
N LYS A 433 0.92 15.75 -3.44
CA LYS A 433 1.59 14.77 -4.32
C LYS A 433 2.94 15.30 -4.81
N LEU A 434 3.83 14.38 -5.19
CA LEU A 434 5.07 14.68 -5.90
C LEU A 434 4.78 15.58 -7.12
N GLN A 435 5.36 16.78 -7.13
CA GLN A 435 5.34 17.65 -8.29
C GLN A 435 6.40 17.19 -9.27
N LYS A 436 6.01 17.01 -10.54
CA LYS A 436 6.90 16.51 -11.59
C LYS A 436 7.20 17.59 -12.62
N GLN A 437 8.43 17.59 -13.12
CA GLN A 437 8.86 18.40 -14.26
C GLN A 437 9.52 17.46 -15.27
N ASN A 438 9.08 17.51 -16.54
CA ASN A 438 9.57 16.60 -17.59
C ASN A 438 9.50 15.12 -17.19
N ASN A 439 8.39 14.71 -16.57
CA ASN A 439 8.14 13.35 -16.04
C ASN A 439 9.11 12.88 -14.93
N LYS A 440 9.94 13.75 -14.37
CA LYS A 440 10.79 13.46 -13.20
C LYS A 440 10.29 14.19 -11.97
N GLY A 441 10.44 13.60 -10.79
CA GLY A 441 10.18 14.23 -9.52
C GLY A 441 10.98 15.52 -9.36
N ASN A 442 10.30 16.58 -8.93
CA ASN A 442 10.90 17.89 -8.66
C ASN A 442 10.88 18.18 -7.17
N TYR A 443 9.70 18.21 -6.55
CA TYR A 443 9.59 18.41 -5.10
C TYR A 443 8.28 17.89 -4.51
N TYR A 444 8.27 17.69 -3.20
CA TYR A 444 7.05 17.54 -2.39
C TYR A 444 6.83 18.84 -1.62
N GLN A 445 5.58 19.32 -1.58
CA GLN A 445 5.20 20.42 -0.69
C GLN A 445 4.46 19.85 0.52
N ILE A 446 4.97 20.16 1.71
CA ILE A 446 4.33 19.83 2.98
C ILE A 446 3.92 21.14 3.65
N ARG A 447 2.62 21.42 3.72
CA ARG A 447 2.09 22.62 4.36
C ARG A 447 1.93 22.40 5.88
N LEU A 448 2.55 23.24 6.70
CA LEU A 448 2.62 23.14 8.16
C LEU A 448 2.05 24.39 8.85
N THR A 449 1.10 25.07 8.21
CA THR A 449 0.67 26.42 8.61
C THR A 449 0.07 26.42 10.02
N THR A 450 -0.84 25.49 10.31
CA THR A 450 -1.48 25.40 11.62
C THR A 450 -0.46 24.98 12.69
N HIS A 451 0.39 24.01 12.38
CA HIS A 451 1.44 23.55 13.29
C HIS A 451 2.41 24.68 13.66
N VAL A 452 2.87 25.45 12.68
CA VAL A 452 3.78 26.59 12.87
C VAL A 452 3.10 27.72 13.66
N ILE A 453 1.83 28.04 13.38
CA ILE A 453 1.04 28.99 14.18
C ILE A 453 0.97 28.54 15.64
N ASN A 454 0.73 27.25 15.90
CA ASN A 454 0.65 26.72 17.26
C ASN A 454 1.98 26.82 18.01
N ILE A 455 3.11 26.56 17.35
CA ILE A 455 4.44 26.71 17.93
C ILE A 455 4.72 28.19 18.27
N ILE A 456 4.39 29.11 17.37
CA ILE A 456 4.73 30.53 17.51
C ILE A 456 3.75 31.23 18.47
N LYS A 457 2.45 31.23 18.16
CA LYS A 457 1.43 32.01 18.87
C LYS A 457 0.94 31.30 20.14
N ASN A 458 0.64 30.01 20.04
CA ASN A 458 0.08 29.22 21.15
C ASN A 458 1.16 28.59 22.05
N LYS A 459 2.44 28.82 21.74
CA LYS A 459 3.60 28.34 22.50
C LYS A 459 3.59 26.83 22.75
N VAL A 460 3.03 26.06 21.81
CA VAL A 460 3.12 24.59 21.83
C VAL A 460 4.58 24.16 21.66
N GLU A 461 4.97 23.04 22.29
CA GLU A 461 6.32 22.48 22.16
C GLU A 461 6.67 22.24 20.69
N ASN A 462 7.85 22.71 20.28
CA ASN A 462 8.44 22.44 18.98
C ASN A 462 9.03 21.02 18.97
N VAL A 463 8.15 20.04 18.82
CA VAL A 463 8.51 18.62 18.79
C VAL A 463 9.22 18.26 17.48
N PRO A 464 10.16 17.30 17.49
CA PRO A 464 10.74 16.79 16.25
C PRO A 464 9.66 16.11 15.39
N LEU A 465 9.71 16.36 14.08
CA LEU A 465 8.81 15.79 13.09
C LEU A 465 9.55 14.74 12.26
N ALA A 466 8.97 13.57 12.08
CA ALA A 466 9.53 12.54 11.21
C ALA A 466 8.89 12.60 9.83
N ILE A 467 9.68 12.41 8.79
CA ILE A 467 9.23 12.25 7.40
C ILE A 467 9.57 10.86 6.87
N ALA A 468 8.63 10.25 6.16
CA ALA A 468 8.80 8.95 5.53
C ALA A 468 8.02 8.89 4.21
N VAL A 469 8.52 8.12 3.24
CA VAL A 469 7.73 7.79 2.03
C VAL A 469 6.46 7.03 2.42
N ALA A 470 5.39 7.16 1.65
CA ALA A 470 4.14 6.47 1.93
C ALA A 470 3.44 6.03 0.65
N SER A 471 2.85 4.83 0.66
CA SER A 471 1.95 4.38 -0.41
C SER A 471 0.66 5.19 -0.47
N THR A 472 0.19 5.65 0.69
CA THR A 472 -0.94 6.56 0.85
C THR A 472 -0.79 7.33 2.16
N VAL A 473 -1.43 8.49 2.25
CA VAL A 473 -1.49 9.29 3.49
C VAL A 473 -2.86 9.29 4.15
N LYS A 474 -3.84 8.59 3.57
CA LYS A 474 -5.20 8.55 4.12
C LYS A 474 -5.28 7.84 5.47
N ASN A 475 -4.38 6.90 5.70
CA ASN A 475 -4.35 6.10 6.91
C ASN A 475 -3.16 6.49 7.79
N PRO A 476 -3.39 7.02 9.01
CA PRO A 476 -2.33 7.45 9.91
C PRO A 476 -1.88 6.37 10.91
N TYR A 477 -2.34 5.11 10.80
CA TYR A 477 -1.92 4.06 11.72
C TYR A 477 -0.40 3.84 11.68
N VAL A 478 0.19 3.65 12.85
CA VAL A 478 1.63 3.47 13.04
C VAL A 478 1.97 2.09 13.57
N VAL A 479 3.17 1.66 13.26
CA VAL A 479 3.81 0.44 13.78
C VAL A 479 5.18 0.78 14.36
N ASN A 480 5.75 -0.15 15.13
CA ASN A 480 7.05 0.08 15.76
C ASN A 480 8.19 -0.25 14.79
N TYR A 481 9.29 0.48 14.91
CA TYR A 481 10.57 0.09 14.35
C TYR A 481 11.68 0.35 15.38
N PHE A 482 12.84 -0.25 15.16
CA PHE A 482 14.05 0.03 15.92
C PHE A 482 15.09 0.62 14.98
N ASP A 483 15.75 1.70 15.40
CA ASP A 483 16.86 2.28 14.65
C ASP A 483 18.15 1.45 14.83
N SER A 484 19.23 1.86 14.16
CA SER A 484 20.54 1.22 14.26
C SER A 484 21.13 1.20 15.68
N ALA A 485 20.69 2.11 16.56
CA ALA A 485 21.04 2.13 17.97
C ALA A 485 20.08 1.28 18.84
N ASN A 486 19.21 0.48 18.20
CA ASN A 486 18.17 -0.33 18.83
C ASN A 486 17.18 0.48 19.69
N LYS A 487 17.00 1.77 19.38
CA LYS A 487 15.99 2.60 20.04
C LYS A 487 14.63 2.39 19.37
N LYS A 488 13.63 2.06 20.18
CA LYS A 488 12.24 1.91 19.74
C LYS A 488 11.67 3.26 19.28
N ARG A 489 11.09 3.27 18.08
CA ARG A 489 10.42 4.41 17.44
C ARG A 489 9.17 3.92 16.71
N VAL A 490 8.45 4.83 16.07
CA VAL A 490 7.18 4.55 15.36
C VAL A 490 7.18 5.12 13.96
N ILE A 491 6.52 4.45 13.03
CA ILE A 491 6.43 4.84 11.61
C ILE A 491 5.02 4.51 11.07
N PRO A 492 4.47 5.30 10.13
CA PRO A 492 3.22 4.96 9.45
C PRO A 492 3.29 3.58 8.78
N THR A 493 2.22 2.80 8.92
CA THR A 493 2.05 1.49 8.26
C THR A 493 2.20 1.59 6.74
N THR A 494 1.76 2.71 6.16
CA THR A 494 1.81 2.99 4.72
C THR A 494 3.24 3.20 4.19
N SER A 495 4.20 3.49 5.07
CA SER A 495 5.62 3.53 4.74
C SER A 495 6.26 2.14 4.67
N VAL A 496 5.66 1.14 5.32
CA VAL A 496 6.18 -0.23 5.35
C VAL A 496 5.74 -1.03 4.12
N VAL A 497 4.55 -0.75 3.60
CA VAL A 497 3.92 -1.48 2.48
C VAL A 497 4.30 -0.93 1.09
N THR A 498 5.47 -0.33 0.94
CA THR A 498 5.96 0.14 -0.37
C THR A 498 7.46 -0.09 -0.48
N PRO A 499 7.98 -0.54 -1.65
CA PRO A 499 9.43 -0.67 -1.85
C PRO A 499 10.08 0.66 -2.23
N LEU A 500 9.29 1.66 -2.62
CA LEU A 500 9.75 2.89 -3.24
C LEU A 500 10.57 3.74 -2.28
N SER A 501 11.57 4.41 -2.85
CA SER A 501 12.52 5.24 -2.12
C SER A 501 12.80 6.52 -2.91
N THR A 502 13.25 7.57 -2.23
CA THR A 502 13.60 8.87 -2.83
C THR A 502 14.73 9.53 -2.06
N VAL A 503 15.53 10.33 -2.77
CA VAL A 503 16.62 11.13 -2.19
C VAL A 503 16.22 12.60 -2.32
N ILE A 504 16.37 13.35 -1.25
CA ILE A 504 15.97 14.76 -1.17
C ILE A 504 17.20 15.60 -0.83
N TYR A 505 17.30 16.80 -1.39
CA TYR A 505 18.31 17.78 -0.96
C TYR A 505 18.10 18.16 0.51
N GLY A 506 19.18 18.17 1.29
CA GLY A 506 19.15 18.55 2.70
C GLY A 506 19.36 20.05 2.93
N ASN A 507 19.93 20.40 4.08
CA ASN A 507 20.13 21.78 4.56
C ASN A 507 21.57 22.29 4.40
N ASP A 508 22.48 21.49 3.82
CA ASP A 508 23.87 21.86 3.55
C ASP A 508 23.99 23.14 2.70
N ALA A 509 24.93 24.02 3.05
CA ALA A 509 25.12 25.32 2.40
C ALA A 509 25.71 25.26 0.99
N SER A 510 26.29 24.13 0.58
CA SER A 510 26.76 23.86 -0.78
C SER A 510 25.64 23.59 -1.78
N ILE A 511 24.43 23.28 -1.30
CA ILE A 511 23.24 23.11 -2.13
C ILE A 511 22.75 24.48 -2.60
N ASP A 512 22.33 24.56 -3.87
CA ASP A 512 21.65 25.73 -4.42
C ASP A 512 20.54 26.22 -3.47
N ASP A 513 20.58 27.51 -3.13
CA ASP A 513 19.68 28.11 -2.14
C ASP A 513 18.19 27.89 -2.47
N SER A 514 17.85 27.79 -3.75
CA SER A 514 16.49 27.54 -4.23
C SER A 514 15.97 26.12 -3.97
N LYS A 515 16.88 25.16 -3.73
CA LYS A 515 16.57 23.73 -3.50
C LYS A 515 16.87 23.26 -2.09
N ARG A 516 17.67 24.05 -1.35
CA ARG A 516 18.06 23.76 0.02
C ARG A 516 16.85 23.72 0.94
N LEU A 517 16.82 22.73 1.84
CA LEU A 517 15.72 22.56 2.78
C LEU A 517 15.64 23.73 3.75
N LYS A 518 14.50 24.43 3.72
CA LYS A 518 14.13 25.50 4.65
C LYS A 518 12.63 25.45 4.94
N LEU A 519 12.22 26.01 6.07
CA LEU A 519 10.81 26.28 6.35
C LEU A 519 10.47 27.67 5.84
N ARG A 520 9.68 27.74 4.77
CA ARG A 520 9.24 29.02 4.19
C ARG A 520 7.96 29.47 4.88
N ILE A 521 8.00 30.63 5.54
CA ILE A 521 6.85 31.23 6.24
C ILE A 521 6.45 32.51 5.52
N ASN A 522 5.30 32.50 4.88
CA ASN A 522 4.64 33.69 4.36
C ASN A 522 3.82 34.33 5.49
N TYR A 523 4.00 35.63 5.68
CA TYR A 523 3.25 36.37 6.69
C TYR A 523 2.86 37.76 6.18
N SER A 524 1.84 38.32 6.82
CA SER A 524 1.43 39.70 6.68
C SER A 524 1.67 40.46 7.97
N LYS A 525 2.08 41.73 7.87
CA LYS A 525 2.19 42.66 9.01
C LYS A 525 1.49 43.96 8.66
N LEU A 526 0.99 44.68 9.66
CA LEU A 526 0.51 46.04 9.47
C LEU A 526 1.67 46.95 9.03
N ARG A 527 1.36 47.91 8.17
CA ARG A 527 2.29 48.97 7.78
C ARG A 527 2.61 49.91 8.92
#